data_AF-A0A455UGD3-F1
#
_entry.id   AF-A0A455UGD3-F1
#
_cell.length_a   1.000
_cell.length_b   1.000
_cell.length_c   1.000
_cell.angle_alpha   90.00
_cell.angle_beta   90.00
_cell.angle_gamma   90.00
#
_symmetry.space_group_name_H-M   'P 1'
#
loop_
_entity.id
_entity.type
_entity.pdbx_description
1 polymer ?
#
loop_
_entity_poly.entity_id
_entity_poly.type
_entity_poly.pdbx_seq_one_letter_code
_entity_poly.pdbx_strand_id
1 'polypeptide(L)'
;MAKTNLLAPTLLFLLLWSINSWALPADIQAAKDEGMRLWGISEWIEMQTYLEQSAAAGDVESMYYLGEATRLLSRGLTTEAMDWYLKAAEQGDPYAMLRLFQGGAVSGH
;
A
#
# COMPACT_ATOMS: atom_id res chain seq x y z
N MET A 1 51.91 11.09 -17.55
CA MET A 1 50.81 10.13 -17.37
C MET A 1 49.99 10.57 -16.17
N ALA A 2 48.84 11.22 -16.39
CA ALA A 2 47.91 11.57 -15.32
C ALA A 2 46.80 10.52 -15.27
N LYS A 3 46.65 9.83 -14.12
CA LYS A 3 45.55 8.90 -13.88
C LYS A 3 44.28 9.73 -13.70
N THR A 4 43.38 9.70 -14.67
CA THR A 4 42.04 10.28 -14.55
C THR A 4 41.21 9.40 -13.60
N ASN A 5 40.88 9.94 -12.43
CA ASN A 5 40.03 9.26 -11.43
C ASN A 5 38.61 9.08 -11.97
N LEU A 6 38.24 7.84 -12.27
CA LEU A 6 36.93 7.43 -12.82
C LEU A 6 35.83 7.25 -11.74
N LEU A 7 35.95 7.91 -10.58
CA LEU A 7 35.07 7.67 -9.43
C LEU A 7 33.90 8.67 -9.31
N ALA A 8 33.93 9.77 -10.06
CA ALA A 8 32.86 10.78 -10.01
C ALA A 8 31.55 10.38 -10.73
N PRO A 9 31.54 9.70 -11.89
CA PRO A 9 30.28 9.41 -12.60
C PRO A 9 29.50 8.22 -12.03
N THR A 10 30.14 7.31 -11.28
CA THR A 10 29.49 6.14 -10.67
C THR A 10 28.64 6.52 -9.46
N LEU A 11 29.06 7.51 -8.67
CA LEU A 11 28.33 7.95 -7.49
C LEU A 11 27.05 8.73 -7.86
N LEU A 12 27.07 9.49 -8.95
CA LEU A 12 25.90 10.22 -9.47
C LEU A 12 24.81 9.25 -9.99
N PHE A 13 25.22 8.13 -10.57
CA PHE A 13 24.31 7.09 -11.08
C PHE A 13 23.58 6.34 -9.96
N LEU A 14 24.24 6.12 -8.82
CA LEU A 14 23.64 5.49 -7.63
C LEU A 14 22.67 6.43 -6.90
N LEU A 15 22.99 7.72 -6.82
CA LEU A 15 22.09 8.72 -6.24
C LEU A 15 20.81 8.92 -7.05
N LEU A 16 20.85 8.78 -8.39
CA LEU A 16 19.69 8.90 -9.27
C LEU A 16 18.73 7.69 -9.21
N TRP A 17 19.22 6.52 -8.80
CA TRP A 17 18.37 5.35 -8.54
C TRP A 17 17.59 5.48 -7.23
N SER A 18 18.10 6.25 -6.25
CA SER A 18 17.41 6.45 -4.97
C SER A 18 16.26 7.46 -5.01
N ILE A 19 16.06 8.17 -6.14
CA ILE A 19 15.06 9.25 -6.27
C ILE A 19 13.85 8.90 -7.15
N ASN A 20 13.82 7.73 -7.79
CA ASN A 20 12.70 7.29 -8.61
C ASN A 20 12.12 6.02 -7.95
N SER A 21 10.97 6.00 -7.26
CA SER A 21 9.69 6.56 -7.68
C SER A 21 8.76 6.62 -6.45
N TRP A 22 8.48 7.81 -5.92
CA TRP A 22 7.56 8.01 -4.79
C TRP A 22 6.09 8.15 -5.25
N ALA A 23 5.83 8.02 -6.54
CA ALA A 23 4.52 8.17 -7.14
C ALA A 23 4.13 6.90 -7.90
N LEU A 24 2.86 6.51 -7.75
CA LEU A 24 2.27 5.42 -8.51
C LEU A 24 2.31 5.74 -10.02
N PRO A 25 2.45 4.72 -10.89
CA PRO A 25 2.19 4.89 -12.31
C PRO A 25 0.82 5.53 -12.56
N ALA A 26 0.69 6.39 -13.58
CA ALA A 26 -0.51 7.19 -13.79
C ALA A 26 -1.79 6.36 -13.97
N ASP A 27 -1.68 5.19 -14.60
CA ASP A 27 -2.76 4.21 -14.75
C ASP A 27 -3.17 3.59 -13.41
N ILE A 28 -2.20 3.24 -12.58
CA ILE A 28 -2.43 2.72 -11.23
C ILE A 28 -3.00 3.79 -10.29
N GLN A 29 -2.55 5.04 -10.43
CA GLN A 29 -3.13 6.18 -9.71
C GLN A 29 -4.59 6.42 -10.13
N ALA A 30 -4.90 6.36 -11.43
CA ALA A 30 -6.27 6.49 -11.91
C ALA A 30 -7.17 5.35 -11.41
N ALA A 31 -6.64 4.11 -11.35
CA ALA A 31 -7.35 2.99 -10.75
C ALA A 31 -7.60 3.26 -9.25
N LYS A 32 -6.59 3.68 -8.50
CA LYS A 32 -6.75 4.06 -7.09
C LYS A 32 -7.84 5.12 -6.91
N ASP A 33 -7.81 6.18 -7.72
CA ASP A 33 -8.78 7.28 -7.63
C ASP A 33 -10.21 6.77 -7.86
N GLU A 34 -10.42 5.86 -8.82
CA GLU A 34 -11.72 5.24 -9.06
C GLU A 34 -12.15 4.31 -7.92
N GLY A 35 -11.23 3.50 -7.38
CA GLY A 35 -11.49 2.66 -6.21
C GLY A 35 -11.88 3.51 -4.99
N MET A 36 -11.21 4.64 -4.77
CA MET A 36 -11.53 5.57 -3.69
C MET A 36 -12.87 6.31 -3.92
N ARG A 37 -13.22 6.61 -5.17
CA ARG A 37 -14.54 7.14 -5.52
C ARG A 37 -15.64 6.15 -5.18
N LEU A 38 -15.46 4.88 -5.55
CA LEU A 38 -16.38 3.78 -5.26
C LEU A 38 -16.51 3.53 -3.74
N TRP A 39 -15.38 3.58 -3.01
CA TRP A 39 -15.39 3.54 -1.54
C TRP A 39 -16.29 4.64 -0.95
N GLY A 40 -16.17 5.87 -1.44
CA GLY A 40 -16.96 7.02 -0.97
C GLY A 40 -18.48 6.87 -1.17
N ILE A 41 -18.91 6.02 -2.11
CA ILE A 41 -20.33 5.71 -2.35
C ILE A 41 -20.74 4.32 -1.83
N SER A 42 -19.91 3.69 -1.01
CA SER A 42 -20.13 2.37 -0.40
C SER A 42 -20.19 1.19 -1.36
N GLU A 43 -19.63 1.33 -2.56
CA GLU A 43 -19.51 0.23 -3.54
C GLU A 43 -18.28 -0.64 -3.22
N TRP A 44 -18.32 -1.29 -2.05
CA TRP A 44 -17.19 -2.04 -1.48
C TRP A 44 -16.77 -3.27 -2.29
N ILE A 45 -17.66 -3.82 -3.11
CA ILE A 45 -17.34 -4.97 -3.97
C ILE A 45 -16.56 -4.47 -5.20
N GLU A 46 -17.09 -3.46 -5.90
CA GLU A 46 -16.48 -2.96 -7.13
C GLU A 46 -15.13 -2.28 -6.87
N MET A 47 -14.97 -1.56 -5.76
CA MET A 47 -13.70 -0.88 -5.46
C MET A 47 -12.51 -1.83 -5.30
N GLN A 48 -12.73 -3.09 -4.92
CA GLN A 48 -11.64 -4.03 -4.61
C GLN A 48 -10.74 -4.25 -5.82
N THR A 49 -11.30 -4.49 -7.02
CA THR A 49 -10.51 -4.70 -8.24
C THR A 49 -9.64 -3.51 -8.62
N TYR A 50 -10.06 -2.30 -8.25
CA TYR A 50 -9.28 -1.08 -8.47
C TYR A 50 -8.18 -0.92 -7.42
N LEU A 51 -8.51 -1.04 -6.13
CA LEU A 51 -7.54 -0.87 -5.05
C LEU A 51 -6.54 -2.01 -4.94
N GLU A 52 -6.85 -3.21 -5.45
CA GLU A 52 -5.89 -4.32 -5.56
C GLU A 52 -4.70 -3.96 -6.47
N GLN A 53 -4.93 -3.16 -7.52
CA GLN A 53 -3.87 -2.75 -8.44
C GLN A 53 -2.87 -1.81 -7.76
N SER A 54 -3.37 -0.80 -7.05
CA SER A 54 -2.53 0.13 -6.29
C SER A 54 -1.89 -0.52 -5.07
N ALA A 55 -2.61 -1.41 -4.37
CA ALA A 55 -2.03 -2.20 -3.29
C ALA A 55 -0.88 -3.10 -3.79
N ALA A 56 -1.02 -3.73 -4.95
CA ALA A 56 0.07 -4.52 -5.56
C ALA A 56 1.29 -3.67 -5.94
N ALA A 57 1.09 -2.37 -6.20
CA ALA A 57 2.16 -1.40 -6.41
C ALA A 57 2.71 -0.79 -5.10
N GLY A 58 2.28 -1.27 -3.93
CA GLY A 58 2.76 -0.83 -2.62
C GLY A 58 1.97 0.32 -1.99
N ASP A 59 0.81 0.69 -2.53
CA ASP A 59 -0.01 1.75 -1.93
C ASP A 59 -0.64 1.30 -0.61
N VAL A 60 -0.09 1.82 0.48
CA VAL A 60 -0.48 1.48 1.86
C VAL A 60 -1.93 1.84 2.16
N GLU A 61 -2.41 2.98 1.65
CA GLU A 61 -3.79 3.42 1.84
C GLU A 61 -4.79 2.44 1.19
N SER A 62 -4.49 1.97 -0.03
CA SER A 62 -5.30 0.97 -0.74
C SER A 62 -5.37 -0.35 0.04
N MET A 63 -4.25 -0.80 0.63
CA MET A 63 -4.24 -1.99 1.49
C MET A 63 -5.16 -1.82 2.70
N TYR A 64 -5.13 -0.66 3.36
CA TYR A 64 -6.03 -0.36 4.47
C TYR A 64 -7.51 -0.42 4.06
N TYR A 65 -7.86 0.23 2.95
CA TYR A 65 -9.25 0.26 2.47
C TYR A 65 -9.76 -1.09 1.96
N LEU A 66 -8.90 -1.94 1.39
CA LEU A 66 -9.24 -3.33 1.11
C LEU A 66 -9.59 -4.08 2.40
N GLY A 67 -8.79 -3.90 3.46
CA GLY A 67 -9.10 -4.47 4.77
C GLY A 67 -10.43 -3.98 5.34
N GLU A 68 -10.78 -2.71 5.18
CA GLU A 68 -12.08 -2.18 5.60
C GLU A 68 -13.24 -2.73 4.77
N ALA A 69 -13.11 -2.77 3.45
CA ALA A 69 -14.12 -3.33 2.56
C ALA A 69 -14.41 -4.79 2.90
N THR A 70 -13.37 -5.62 3.03
CA THR A 70 -13.51 -7.03 3.44
C THR A 70 -14.16 -7.16 4.82
N ARG A 71 -13.75 -6.33 5.79
CA ARG A 71 -14.31 -6.35 7.15
C ARG A 71 -15.79 -5.97 7.17
N LEU A 72 -16.18 -4.96 6.40
CA LEU A 72 -17.56 -4.48 6.30
C LEU A 72 -18.46 -5.50 5.60
N LEU A 73 -18.01 -6.07 4.48
CA LEU A 73 -18.74 -7.09 3.73
C LEU A 73 -18.94 -8.37 4.56
N SER A 74 -17.92 -8.79 5.30
CA SER A 74 -17.98 -9.98 6.17
C SER A 74 -18.58 -9.72 7.56
N ARG A 75 -18.91 -8.45 7.88
CA ARG A 75 -19.44 -8.00 9.18
C ARG A 75 -18.53 -8.34 10.37
N GLY A 76 -17.23 -8.39 10.16
CA GLY A 76 -16.28 -8.77 11.19
C GLY A 76 -14.85 -8.79 10.69
N LEU A 77 -13.92 -8.97 11.62
CA LEU A 77 -12.51 -9.09 11.29
C LEU A 77 -12.20 -10.55 10.91
N THR A 78 -12.28 -10.86 9.62
CA THR A 78 -11.88 -12.15 9.07
C THR A 78 -10.37 -12.22 8.85
N THR A 79 -9.83 -13.42 8.64
CA THR A 79 -8.42 -13.62 8.27
C THR A 79 -8.05 -12.78 7.04
N GLU A 80 -8.90 -12.75 6.01
CA GLU A 80 -8.65 -11.97 4.81
C GLU A 80 -8.57 -10.46 5.08
N ALA A 81 -9.45 -9.92 5.93
CA ALA A 81 -9.37 -8.52 6.35
C ALA A 81 -8.09 -8.27 7.16
N MET A 82 -7.71 -9.19 8.05
CA MET A 82 -6.46 -9.12 8.81
C MET A 82 -5.23 -9.14 7.92
N ASP A 83 -5.22 -9.95 6.86
CA ASP A 83 -4.10 -10.02 5.91
C ASP A 83 -3.89 -8.69 5.20
N TRP A 84 -4.96 -8.00 4.82
CA TRP A 84 -4.88 -6.66 4.24
C TRP A 84 -4.36 -5.62 5.24
N TYR A 85 -4.90 -5.62 6.47
CA TYR A 85 -4.40 -4.73 7.51
C TYR A 85 -2.94 -5.03 7.88
N LEU A 86 -2.52 -6.30 7.86
CA LEU A 86 -1.15 -6.67 8.18
C LEU A 86 -0.18 -6.07 7.15
N LYS A 87 -0.48 -6.19 5.85
CA LYS A 87 0.33 -5.59 4.78
C LYS A 87 0.45 -4.06 4.91
N ALA A 88 -0.63 -3.39 5.31
CA ALA A 88 -0.62 -1.95 5.55
C ALA A 88 0.18 -1.59 6.82
N ALA A 89 -0.01 -2.34 7.91
CA ALA A 89 0.66 -2.13 9.18
C ALA A 89 2.18 -2.36 9.08
N GLU A 90 2.62 -3.39 8.35
CA GLU A 90 4.04 -3.65 8.06
C GLU A 90 4.73 -2.49 7.34
N GLN A 91 3.96 -1.68 6.61
CA GLN A 91 4.43 -0.47 5.93
C GLN A 91 4.15 0.82 6.72
N GLY A 92 3.70 0.70 7.97
CA GLY A 92 3.57 1.83 8.89
C GLY A 92 2.18 2.45 8.99
N ASP A 93 1.12 1.83 8.45
CA ASP A 93 -0.23 2.38 8.58
C ASP A 93 -0.75 2.25 10.03
N PRO A 94 -0.98 3.38 10.74
CA PRO A 94 -1.38 3.34 12.14
C PRO A 94 -2.84 2.88 12.32
N TYR A 95 -3.70 3.07 11.32
CA TYR A 95 -5.11 2.66 11.40
C TYR A 95 -5.25 1.15 11.28
N ALA A 96 -4.48 0.53 10.40
CA ALA A 96 -4.37 -0.91 10.25
C ALA A 96 -3.80 -1.57 11.51
N MET A 97 -2.74 -0.99 12.10
CA MET A 97 -2.22 -1.44 13.40
C MET A 97 -3.30 -1.39 14.48
N LEU A 98 -4.07 -0.31 14.55
CA LEU A 98 -5.16 -0.16 15.50
C LEU A 98 -6.26 -1.21 15.28
N ARG A 99 -6.61 -1.51 14.02
CA ARG A 99 -7.58 -2.56 13.67
C ARG A 99 -7.11 -3.94 14.12
N LEU A 100 -5.86 -4.28 13.88
CA LEU A 100 -5.27 -5.55 14.31
C LEU A 100 -5.20 -5.65 15.85
N PHE A 101 -4.85 -4.56 16.54
CA PHE A 101 -4.87 -4.48 18.00
C PHE A 101 -6.26 -4.72 18.58
N GLN A 102 -7.27 -4.01 18.08
CA GLN A 102 -8.66 -4.17 18.51
C GLN A 102 -9.21 -5.57 18.19
N GLY A 103 -8.70 -6.18 17.11
CA GLY A 103 -9.03 -7.54 16.69
C GLY A 103 -8.38 -8.67 17.48
N GLY A 104 -7.43 -8.36 18.38
CA GLY A 104 -6.64 -9.37 19.10
C GLY A 104 -5.55 -10.05 18.26
N ALA A 105 -5.28 -9.57 17.05
CA ALA A 105 -4.31 -10.17 16.13
C ALA A 105 -2.85 -10.02 16.60
N VAL A 106 -2.55 -8.99 17.39
CA VAL A 106 -1.19 -8.68 17.89
C VAL A 106 -0.95 -9.12 19.33
N SER A 107 -1.90 -9.81 19.97
CA SER A 107 -1.81 -10.24 21.37
C SER A 107 -1.28 -11.67 21.56
N GLY A 108 -0.85 -12.33 20.49
CA GLY A 108 -0.41 -13.73 20.50
C GLY A 108 1.07 -13.90 20.20
N HIS A 109 1.96 -13.35 21.04
CA HIS A 109 3.38 -13.69 21.10
C HIS A 109 3.75 -14.01 22.55
#